data_AF-A0A180FJF6-F1
#
_entry.id   AF-A0A180FJF6-F1
#
_cell.length_a   1.000
_cell.length_b   1.000
_cell.length_c   1.000
_cell.angle_alpha   90.00
_cell.angle_beta   90.00
_cell.angle_gamma   90.00
#
_symmetry.space_group_name_H-M   'P 1'
#
loop_
_entity.id
_entity.type
_entity.pdbx_description
1 polymer ?
#
loop_
_entity_poly.entity_id
_entity_poly.type
_entity_poly.pdbx_seq_one_letter_code
_entity_poly.pdbx_strand_id
1 'polypeptide(L)'
;MEDEGLGDIAGRIVSDDAGTDTGGLKERDTYYRPGFKKYEGKIYLPKFVIQEKESWRDLNFDVDILSGIDWENINIDEIKNISLQNKRSKEQEIILGLSEEVQEVLKETDRAKKTGTLEIDEVFLTRQISEIIPNPWYCFNIGEKALKLVSDKYDPKTVAANFVFIIEELKKVLDKERNRLAEQVFKKMITDKKLFFFLITDKGSFTLPSRIKVRSNKQLVRNDNTPIQKSLFDYVPEENINNLEKSVAIYLD
;
A
#
# COMPACT_ATOMS: atom_id res chain seq x y z
N MET A 1 -10.57 1.21 -12.23
CA MET A 1 -11.42 0.01 -12.35
C MET A 1 -10.60 -1.24 -12.69
N GLU A 2 -9.75 -1.23 -13.72
CA GLU A 2 -8.79 -2.33 -13.97
C GLU A 2 -7.66 -2.41 -12.92
N ASP A 3 -7.21 -1.25 -12.42
CA ASP A 3 -6.19 -1.15 -11.35
C ASP A 3 -6.66 -1.64 -9.97
N GLU A 4 -7.95 -1.91 -9.79
CA GLU A 4 -8.54 -2.37 -8.52
C GLU A 4 -8.87 -3.88 -8.52
N GLY A 5 -8.43 -4.63 -9.54
CA GLY A 5 -8.67 -6.08 -9.62
C GLY A 5 -10.12 -6.46 -9.95
N LEU A 6 -10.91 -5.52 -10.47
CA LEU A 6 -12.33 -5.72 -10.84
C LEU A 6 -12.53 -6.07 -12.33
N GLY A 7 -11.50 -6.60 -13.01
CA GLY A 7 -11.55 -6.97 -14.44
C GLY A 7 -12.64 -7.99 -14.78
N ASP A 8 -13.01 -8.86 -13.84
CA ASP A 8 -14.09 -9.86 -14.01
C ASP A 8 -15.49 -9.22 -14.16
N ILE A 9 -15.66 -7.93 -13.82
CA ILE A 9 -16.95 -7.22 -13.97
C ILE A 9 -17.15 -6.73 -15.42
N ALA A 10 -16.06 -6.41 -16.14
CA ALA A 10 -16.14 -5.91 -17.51
C ALA A 10 -16.78 -6.93 -18.49
N GLY A 11 -16.64 -8.22 -18.21
CA GLY A 11 -17.23 -9.30 -19.02
C GLY A 11 -18.69 -9.68 -18.67
N ARG A 12 -19.29 -9.05 -17.65
CA ARG A 12 -20.63 -9.38 -17.13
C ARG A 12 -21.73 -8.39 -17.53
N ILE A 13 -21.43 -7.40 -18.37
CA ILE A 13 -22.46 -6.52 -18.95
C ILE A 13 -23.29 -7.36 -19.93
N VAL A 14 -24.49 -7.75 -19.50
CA VAL A 14 -25.51 -8.31 -20.38
C VAL A 14 -26.24 -7.12 -21.00
N SER A 15 -25.91 -6.82 -22.26
CA SER A 15 -26.74 -5.94 -23.08
C SER A 15 -28.01 -6.70 -23.45
N ASP A 16 -29.17 -6.20 -23.06
CA ASP A 16 -30.48 -6.83 -23.29
C ASP A 16 -31.03 -6.57 -24.70
N ASP A 17 -30.16 -6.24 -25.66
CA ASP A 17 -30.55 -5.97 -27.05
C ASP A 17 -30.26 -7.17 -27.95
N ALA A 18 -31.37 -7.71 -28.47
CA ALA A 18 -31.39 -8.79 -29.43
C ALA A 18 -30.63 -8.44 -30.72
N GLY A 19 -29.69 -9.31 -31.10
CA GLY A 19 -29.21 -9.43 -32.47
C GLY A 19 -28.06 -8.51 -32.86
N THR A 20 -26.84 -8.89 -32.52
CA THR A 20 -25.64 -8.72 -33.38
C THR A 20 -24.52 -9.57 -32.80
N ASP A 21 -24.18 -10.66 -33.50
CA ASP A 21 -23.08 -11.57 -33.14
C ASP A 21 -21.74 -10.86 -33.40
N THR A 22 -21.33 -10.04 -32.42
CA THR A 22 -20.03 -9.37 -32.37
C THR A 22 -19.05 -10.28 -31.62
N GLY A 23 -18.66 -11.40 -32.24
CA GLY A 23 -17.49 -12.20 -31.82
C GLY A 23 -17.34 -12.40 -30.31
N GLY A 24 -18.41 -12.83 -29.64
CA GLY A 24 -18.46 -12.90 -28.17
C GLY A 24 -17.38 -13.79 -27.56
N LEU A 25 -16.93 -13.45 -26.36
CA LEU A 25 -16.05 -14.30 -25.56
C LEU A 25 -16.70 -15.67 -25.32
N LYS A 26 -16.02 -16.75 -25.70
CA LYS A 26 -16.57 -18.10 -25.53
C LYS A 26 -16.62 -18.48 -24.05
N GLU A 27 -17.77 -19.01 -23.62
CA GLU A 27 -17.90 -19.59 -22.29
C GLU A 27 -17.21 -20.96 -22.23
N ARG A 28 -16.39 -21.16 -21.20
CA ARG A 28 -15.60 -22.36 -20.99
C ARG A 28 -15.63 -22.76 -19.51
N ASP A 29 -15.87 -24.03 -19.24
CA ASP A 29 -15.60 -24.63 -17.94
C ASP A 29 -14.10 -24.88 -17.78
N THR A 30 -13.53 -24.44 -16.66
CA THR A 30 -12.13 -24.65 -16.28
C THR A 30 -12.07 -25.41 -14.95
N TYR A 31 -11.10 -26.32 -14.86
CA TYR A 31 -11.01 -27.34 -13.80
C TYR A 31 -9.65 -27.29 -13.11
N TYR A 32 -9.54 -27.88 -11.92
CA TYR A 32 -8.25 -28.00 -11.25
C TYR A 32 -7.26 -28.75 -12.12
N ARG A 33 -6.02 -28.25 -12.20
CA ARG A 33 -4.96 -29.00 -12.88
C ARG A 33 -4.69 -30.33 -12.16
N PRO A 34 -4.23 -31.36 -12.89
CA PRO A 34 -3.95 -32.67 -12.29
C PRO A 34 -3.07 -32.62 -11.03
N GLY A 35 -2.04 -31.76 -11.02
CA GLY A 35 -1.15 -31.58 -9.86
C GLY A 35 -1.80 -30.96 -8.62
N PHE A 36 -2.90 -30.22 -8.79
CA PHE A 36 -3.60 -29.52 -7.71
C PHE A 36 -4.90 -30.19 -7.29
N LYS A 37 -5.33 -31.28 -7.95
CA LYS A 37 -6.60 -31.97 -7.67
C LYS A 37 -6.74 -32.44 -6.21
N LYS A 38 -5.63 -32.77 -5.53
CA LYS A 38 -5.64 -33.14 -4.10
C LYS A 38 -6.04 -32.01 -3.14
N TYR A 39 -6.05 -30.77 -3.63
CA TYR A 39 -6.47 -29.56 -2.91
C TYR A 39 -7.88 -29.10 -3.31
N GLU A 40 -8.58 -29.84 -4.16
CA GLU A 40 -9.95 -29.53 -4.57
C GLU A 40 -10.87 -29.35 -3.35
N GLY A 41 -11.64 -28.26 -3.33
CA GLY A 41 -12.54 -27.91 -2.23
C GLY A 41 -11.86 -27.39 -0.96
N LYS A 42 -10.52 -27.35 -0.90
CA LYS A 42 -9.77 -26.88 0.26
C LYS A 42 -9.28 -25.45 0.06
N ILE A 43 -9.33 -24.67 1.12
CA ILE A 43 -8.74 -23.33 1.16
C ILE A 43 -7.67 -23.30 2.24
N TYR A 44 -6.50 -22.83 1.85
CA TYR A 44 -5.37 -22.61 2.73
C TYR A 44 -5.21 -21.11 2.90
N LEU A 45 -5.53 -20.60 4.08
CA LEU A 45 -5.37 -19.19 4.38
C LEU A 45 -3.95 -18.95 4.93
N PRO A 46 -3.10 -18.20 4.20
CA PRO A 46 -1.78 -17.85 4.68
C PRO A 46 -1.89 -16.88 5.86
N LYS A 47 -1.10 -17.12 6.90
CA LYS A 47 -1.11 -16.29 8.10
C LYS A 47 0.26 -16.19 8.73
N PHE A 48 0.67 -14.97 9.05
CA PHE A 48 1.83 -14.75 9.93
C PHE A 48 1.38 -14.73 11.39
N VAL A 49 2.05 -15.52 12.20
CA VAL A 49 1.76 -15.68 13.62
C VAL A 49 3.01 -15.49 14.46
N ILE A 50 2.81 -15.02 15.69
CA ILE A 50 3.83 -14.91 16.72
C ILE A 50 3.61 -16.01 17.75
N GLN A 51 4.71 -16.66 18.14
CA GLN A 51 4.68 -17.62 19.24
C GLN A 51 4.71 -16.88 20.58
N GLU A 52 3.66 -17.01 21.37
CA GLU A 52 3.65 -16.65 22.79
C GLU A 52 3.94 -17.90 23.64
N LYS A 53 3.97 -17.76 24.97
CA LYS A 53 4.39 -18.87 25.87
C LYS A 53 3.56 -20.14 25.65
N GLU A 54 2.24 -20.00 25.57
CA GLU A 54 1.30 -21.13 25.47
C GLU A 54 0.29 -20.96 24.32
N SER A 55 0.40 -19.88 23.55
CA SER A 55 -0.56 -19.49 22.51
C SER A 55 0.12 -19.02 21.25
N TRP A 56 -0.65 -19.02 20.17
CA TRP A 56 -0.29 -18.37 18.92
C TRP A 56 -1.21 -17.19 18.73
N ARG A 57 -0.64 -16.04 18.37
CA ARG A 57 -1.43 -14.88 18.00
C ARG A 57 -1.05 -14.37 16.63
N ASP A 58 -1.92 -13.56 16.08
CA ASP A 58 -1.70 -12.91 14.79
C ASP A 58 -0.58 -11.88 14.93
N LEU A 59 0.20 -11.75 13.86
CA LEU A 59 1.15 -10.65 13.75
C LEU A 59 0.39 -9.32 13.83
N ASN A 60 0.80 -8.45 14.75
CA ASN A 60 0.33 -7.08 14.82
C ASN A 60 1.48 -6.18 14.36
N PHE A 61 1.29 -5.45 13.26
CA PHE A 61 2.37 -4.67 12.65
C PHE A 61 2.93 -3.60 13.61
N ASP A 62 2.07 -2.87 14.33
CA ASP A 62 2.50 -1.81 15.23
C ASP A 62 3.27 -2.36 16.43
N VAL A 63 2.73 -3.41 17.06
CA VAL A 63 3.30 -3.98 18.28
C VAL A 63 4.53 -4.82 17.99
N ASP A 64 4.56 -5.59 16.91
CA ASP A 64 5.64 -6.55 16.63
C ASP A 64 6.74 -5.98 15.74
N ILE A 65 6.36 -5.20 14.74
CA ILE A 65 7.28 -4.71 13.72
C ILE A 65 7.74 -3.29 14.08
N LEU A 66 6.82 -2.34 14.24
CA LEU A 66 7.20 -0.94 14.49
C LEU A 66 7.94 -0.75 15.82
N SER A 67 7.60 -1.52 16.86
CA SER A 67 8.30 -1.47 18.14
C SER A 67 9.76 -1.97 18.07
N GLY A 68 10.05 -2.84 17.09
CA GLY A 68 11.39 -3.40 16.87
C GLY A 68 12.27 -2.54 15.96
N ILE A 69 11.72 -1.48 15.36
CA ILE A 69 12.47 -0.58 14.48
C ILE A 69 13.43 0.26 15.31
N ASP A 70 14.70 0.22 14.94
CA ASP A 70 15.69 1.19 15.38
C ASP A 70 15.60 2.44 14.50
N TRP A 71 14.87 3.43 15.00
CA TRP A 71 14.59 4.69 14.32
C TRP A 71 15.83 5.58 14.12
N GLU A 72 16.94 5.30 14.81
CA GLU A 72 18.21 6.02 14.61
C GLU A 72 18.86 5.68 13.25
N ASN A 73 18.52 4.53 12.67
CA ASN A 73 19.02 4.09 11.37
C ASN A 73 18.25 4.67 10.18
N ILE A 74 17.34 5.63 10.40
CA ILE A 74 16.67 6.34 9.30
C ILE A 74 17.70 7.15 8.52
N ASN A 75 17.72 6.95 7.20
CA ASN A 75 18.45 7.79 6.27
C ASN A 75 17.52 8.71 5.47
N ILE A 76 17.58 10.01 5.76
CA ILE A 76 16.82 11.04 5.06
C ILE A 76 17.61 11.78 3.97
N ASP A 77 18.81 11.31 3.59
CA ASP A 77 19.67 12.03 2.63
C ASP A 77 19.00 12.27 1.27
N GLU A 78 18.04 11.43 0.87
CA GLU A 78 17.26 11.60 -0.35
C GLU A 78 16.55 12.97 -0.40
N ILE A 79 16.25 13.58 0.76
CA ILE A 79 15.63 14.92 0.84
C ILE A 79 16.49 16.02 0.19
N LYS A 80 17.81 15.83 0.06
CA LYS A 80 18.72 16.78 -0.61
C LYS A 80 18.43 16.90 -2.12
N ASN A 81 17.80 15.89 -2.70
CA ASN A 81 17.53 15.80 -4.13
C ASN A 81 16.29 16.59 -4.55
N ILE A 82 15.48 17.07 -3.59
CA ILE A 82 14.29 17.86 -3.91
C ILE A 82 14.69 19.19 -4.56
N SER A 83 13.81 19.68 -5.43
CA SER A 83 13.94 20.96 -6.12
C SER A 83 12.85 21.89 -5.67
N LEU A 84 13.21 22.91 -4.89
CA LEU A 84 12.26 23.92 -4.42
C LEU A 84 11.94 24.91 -5.53
N GLN A 85 10.67 25.36 -5.58
CA GLN A 85 10.25 26.38 -6.55
C GLN A 85 10.36 27.77 -5.93
N ASN A 86 10.80 28.75 -6.72
CA ASN A 86 10.80 30.16 -6.32
C ASN A 86 9.42 30.85 -6.50
N LYS A 87 8.38 30.10 -6.89
CA LYS A 87 7.04 30.67 -7.09
C LYS A 87 6.25 30.63 -5.78
N ARG A 88 5.71 31.79 -5.40
CA ARG A 88 4.69 31.91 -4.34
C ARG A 88 3.46 31.12 -4.73
N SER A 89 3.35 29.87 -4.29
CA SER A 89 2.05 29.23 -4.18
C SER A 89 1.22 30.04 -3.16
N LYS A 90 -0.07 30.23 -3.41
CA LYS A 90 -0.98 30.74 -2.38
C LYS A 90 -1.46 29.53 -1.59
N GLU A 91 -0.62 29.02 -0.70
CA GLU A 91 -1.04 28.01 0.27
C GLU A 91 -2.02 28.67 1.27
N GLN A 92 -3.14 27.98 1.53
CA GLN A 92 -4.16 28.40 2.49
C GLN A 92 -4.16 27.40 3.63
N GLU A 93 -3.86 27.86 4.83
CA GLU A 93 -4.07 27.11 6.07
C GLU A 93 -5.46 27.46 6.61
N ILE A 94 -6.24 26.44 6.99
CA ILE A 94 -7.56 26.61 7.60
C ILE A 94 -7.51 25.85 8.92
N ILE A 95 -7.72 26.54 10.05
CA ILE A 95 -7.78 25.93 11.37
C ILE A 95 -9.25 25.83 11.79
N LEU A 96 -9.74 24.60 11.84
CA LEU A 96 -11.09 24.27 12.30
C LEU A 96 -11.04 23.84 13.77
N GLY A 97 -11.89 24.43 14.59
CA GLY A 97 -12.08 24.04 15.99
C GLY A 97 -13.49 23.49 16.22
N LEU A 98 -13.71 22.98 17.42
CA LEU A 98 -15.03 22.51 17.85
C LEU A 98 -15.89 23.73 18.21
N SER A 99 -17.12 23.76 17.70
CA SER A 99 -18.09 24.78 18.09
C SER A 99 -18.71 24.46 19.43
N GLU A 100 -19.16 25.49 20.13
CA GLU A 100 -19.97 25.35 21.36
C GLU A 100 -21.45 25.05 21.05
N GLU A 101 -21.87 25.16 19.78
CA GLU A 101 -23.25 24.96 19.36
C GLU A 101 -23.50 23.52 18.86
N VAL A 102 -24.57 22.88 19.37
CA VAL A 102 -24.94 21.49 19.03
C VAL A 102 -25.31 21.32 17.56
N GLN A 103 -25.78 22.37 16.89
CA GLN A 103 -26.25 22.33 15.50
C GLN A 103 -25.15 22.59 14.46
N GLU A 104 -23.98 23.10 14.87
CA GLU A 104 -22.87 23.40 13.98
C GLU A 104 -21.59 22.83 14.61
N VAL A 105 -21.23 21.58 14.33
CA VAL A 105 -20.19 20.83 15.08
C VAL A 105 -18.78 21.42 14.93
N LEU A 106 -18.51 22.05 13.78
CA LEU A 106 -17.19 22.59 13.43
C LEU A 106 -17.31 24.09 13.18
N LYS A 107 -16.41 24.87 13.80
CA LYS A 107 -16.30 26.31 13.59
C LYS A 107 -14.89 26.65 13.12
N GLU A 108 -14.80 27.39 12.02
CA GLU A 108 -13.52 27.98 11.59
C GLU A 108 -13.06 28.93 12.70
N THR A 109 -12.03 28.53 13.43
CA THR A 109 -11.56 29.25 14.61
C THR A 109 -10.51 30.28 14.22
N ASP A 110 -9.77 30.01 13.14
CA ASP A 110 -8.85 30.97 12.54
C ASP A 110 -8.71 30.73 11.02
N ARG A 111 -8.64 31.82 10.26
CA ARG A 111 -8.40 31.85 8.82
C ARG A 111 -7.21 32.75 8.53
N ALA A 112 -6.02 32.26 8.81
CA ALA A 112 -4.81 32.97 8.47
C ALA A 112 -4.58 32.93 6.95
N LYS A 113 -5.08 33.94 6.22
CA LYS A 113 -4.51 34.31 4.91
C LYS A 113 -3.13 34.93 5.13
N LYS A 114 -2.14 34.15 5.58
CA LYS A 114 -0.73 34.61 5.61
C LYS A 114 -0.33 34.91 4.17
N THR A 115 -0.27 36.21 3.83
CA THR A 115 0.15 36.69 2.51
C THR A 115 1.69 36.76 2.41
N GLY A 116 2.41 36.11 3.32
CA GLY A 116 3.86 36.04 3.36
C GLY A 116 4.26 34.70 3.95
N THR A 117 5.24 34.06 3.30
CA THR A 117 6.07 32.93 3.76
C THR A 117 5.54 32.19 4.98
N LEU A 118 5.10 30.92 4.80
CA LEU A 118 4.96 30.01 5.95
C LEU A 118 6.24 30.11 6.77
N GLU A 119 6.12 30.61 7.99
CA GLU A 119 7.23 30.52 8.93
C GLU A 119 7.49 29.04 9.15
N ILE A 120 8.76 28.67 9.21
CA ILE A 120 9.14 27.30 9.53
C ILE A 120 8.67 27.05 10.96
N ASP A 121 7.80 26.05 11.12
CA ASP A 121 7.27 25.61 12.41
C ASP A 121 7.67 24.15 12.63
N GLU A 122 8.73 23.91 13.41
CA GLU A 122 9.21 22.55 13.66
C GLU A 122 8.20 21.70 14.43
N VAL A 123 7.33 22.30 15.23
CA VAL A 123 6.28 21.58 15.97
C VAL A 123 5.21 21.10 14.99
N PHE A 124 4.82 21.93 14.03
CA PHE A 124 3.91 21.52 12.96
C PHE A 124 4.52 20.40 12.13
N LEU A 125 5.78 20.54 11.68
CA LEU A 125 6.51 19.49 10.97
C LEU A 125 6.52 18.17 11.74
N THR A 126 6.82 18.23 13.04
CA THR A 126 6.85 17.07 13.94
C THR A 126 5.50 16.36 13.98
N ARG A 127 4.39 17.11 14.08
CA ARG A 127 3.04 16.54 14.05
C ARG A 127 2.75 15.84 12.72
N GLN A 128 3.13 16.47 11.61
CA GLN A 128 2.89 15.93 10.27
C GLN A 128 3.66 14.63 9.99
N ILE A 129 4.83 14.41 10.58
CA ILE A 129 5.58 13.16 10.37
C ILE A 129 5.34 12.11 11.47
N SER A 130 4.62 12.47 12.55
CA SER A 130 4.27 11.54 13.64
C SER A 130 3.26 10.47 13.23
N GLU A 131 2.59 10.63 12.09
CA GLU A 131 1.79 9.57 11.45
C GLU A 131 2.65 8.43 10.88
N ILE A 132 3.95 8.67 10.64
CA ILE A 132 4.87 7.66 10.11
C ILE A 132 5.73 7.06 11.23
N ILE A 133 6.24 7.92 12.13
CA ILE A 133 7.11 7.54 13.23
C ILE A 133 6.34 7.75 14.54
N PRO A 134 6.14 6.70 15.36
CA PRO A 134 5.26 6.76 16.52
C PRO A 134 5.82 7.59 17.69
N ASN A 135 7.08 8.03 17.62
CA ASN A 135 7.75 8.77 18.68
C ASN A 135 8.00 10.24 18.28
N PRO A 136 7.29 11.21 18.88
CA PRO A 136 7.42 12.63 18.56
C PRO A 136 8.81 13.23 18.77
N TRP A 137 9.63 12.69 19.68
CA TRP A 137 11.00 13.18 19.90
C TRP A 137 11.91 12.80 18.73
N TYR A 138 11.77 11.58 18.20
CA TYR A 138 12.47 11.19 16.99
C TYR A 138 11.98 12.00 15.78
N CYS A 139 10.67 12.24 15.67
CA CYS A 139 10.09 13.12 14.67
C CYS A 139 10.75 14.51 14.71
N PHE A 140 10.80 15.16 15.88
CA PHE A 140 11.38 16.49 16.02
C PHE A 140 12.84 16.54 15.53
N ASN A 141 13.67 15.61 16.01
CA ASN A 141 15.08 15.54 15.63
C ASN A 141 15.28 15.30 14.12
N ILE A 142 14.44 14.43 13.53
CA ILE A 142 14.46 14.15 12.09
C ILE A 142 14.01 15.38 11.30
N GLY A 143 12.99 16.08 11.77
CA GLY A 143 12.49 17.31 11.18
C GLY A 143 13.55 18.41 11.14
N GLU A 144 14.23 18.66 12.27
CA GLU A 144 15.35 19.60 12.33
C GLU A 144 16.48 19.20 11.37
N LYS A 145 16.84 17.91 11.35
CA LYS A 145 17.86 17.39 10.43
C LYS A 145 17.46 17.62 8.98
N ALA A 146 16.21 17.33 8.60
CA ALA A 146 15.71 17.52 7.25
C ALA A 146 15.77 19.00 6.83
N LEU A 147 15.29 19.90 7.68
CA LEU A 147 15.32 21.35 7.42
C LEU A 147 16.75 21.86 7.26
N LYS A 148 17.69 21.37 8.07
CA LYS A 148 19.11 21.70 7.93
C LYS A 148 19.67 21.25 6.59
N LEU A 149 19.41 20.00 6.19
CA LEU A 149 19.89 19.45 4.91
C LEU A 149 19.35 20.23 3.69
N VAL A 150 18.11 20.69 3.76
CA VAL A 150 17.52 21.52 2.69
C VAL A 150 18.09 22.95 2.71
N SER A 151 18.29 23.52 3.90
CA SER A 151 18.84 24.87 4.07
C SER A 151 20.31 24.99 3.64
N ASP A 152 21.05 23.88 3.59
CA ASP A 152 22.41 23.86 3.03
C ASP A 152 22.43 24.21 1.52
N LYS A 153 21.30 24.06 0.81
CA LYS A 153 21.16 24.27 -0.64
C LYS A 153 20.32 25.50 -1.01
N TYR A 154 19.43 25.93 -0.12
CA TYR A 154 18.45 26.99 -0.40
C TYR A 154 18.45 28.06 0.69
N ASP A 155 18.14 29.31 0.31
CA ASP A 155 18.03 30.39 1.27
C ASP A 155 16.78 30.24 2.16
N PRO A 156 16.78 30.82 3.38
CA PRO A 156 15.67 30.66 4.33
C PRO A 156 14.30 31.06 3.79
N LYS A 157 14.21 32.05 2.89
CA LYS A 157 12.90 32.48 2.34
C LYS A 157 12.34 31.45 1.38
N THR A 158 13.21 30.80 0.59
CA THR A 158 12.81 29.72 -0.31
C THR A 158 12.36 28.48 0.47
N VAL A 159 13.08 28.13 1.54
CA VAL A 159 12.69 27.02 2.43
C VAL A 159 11.32 27.29 3.07
N ALA A 160 11.14 28.47 3.66
CA ALA A 160 9.86 28.92 4.23
C ALA A 160 8.71 28.89 3.21
N ALA A 161 8.93 29.37 1.98
CA ALA A 161 7.92 29.40 0.94
C ALA A 161 7.53 28.00 0.40
N ASN A 162 8.36 26.98 0.61
CA ASN A 162 8.11 25.61 0.17
C ASN A 162 7.95 24.66 1.36
N PHE A 163 7.64 25.19 2.55
CA PHE A 163 7.67 24.40 3.78
C PHE A 163 6.77 23.17 3.71
N VAL A 164 5.50 23.33 3.32
CA VAL A 164 4.55 22.21 3.16
C VAL A 164 5.05 21.17 2.15
N PHE A 165 5.61 21.61 1.02
CA PHE A 165 6.19 20.71 0.03
C PHE A 165 7.37 19.90 0.62
N ILE A 166 8.23 20.53 1.43
CA ILE A 166 9.33 19.83 2.12
C ILE A 166 8.77 18.76 3.08
N ILE A 167 7.69 19.06 3.80
CA ILE A 167 7.03 18.07 4.68
C ILE A 167 6.58 16.85 3.87
N GLU A 168 5.89 17.06 2.75
CA GLU A 168 5.36 15.98 1.93
C GLU A 168 6.46 15.15 1.26
N GLU A 169 7.55 15.78 0.80
CA GLU A 169 8.71 15.04 0.31
C GLU A 169 9.42 14.28 1.41
N LEU A 170 9.54 14.85 2.62
CA LEU A 170 10.10 14.15 3.77
C LEU A 170 9.27 12.93 4.14
N LYS A 171 7.93 13.04 4.15
CA LYS A 171 7.02 11.92 4.41
C LYS A 171 7.26 10.75 3.46
N LYS A 172 7.41 11.03 2.15
CA LYS A 172 7.74 9.99 1.15
C LYS A 172 9.07 9.28 1.47
N VAL A 173 10.10 10.01 1.87
CA VAL A 173 11.40 9.43 2.25
C VAL A 173 11.26 8.59 3.52
N LEU A 174 10.53 9.10 4.53
CA LEU A 174 10.30 8.38 5.79
C LEU A 174 9.47 7.11 5.60
N ASP A 175 8.48 7.10 4.72
CA ASP A 175 7.70 5.89 4.39
C ASP A 175 8.59 4.80 3.77
N LYS A 176 9.48 5.18 2.84
CA LYS A 176 10.45 4.24 2.27
C LYS A 176 11.37 3.67 3.33
N GLU A 177 11.90 4.52 4.21
CA GLU A 177 12.81 4.10 5.28
C GLU A 177 12.10 3.25 6.33
N ARG A 178 10.85 3.59 6.70
CA ARG A 178 10.01 2.78 7.59
C ARG A 178 9.83 1.39 6.99
N ASN A 179 9.51 1.28 5.70
CA ASN A 179 9.34 -0.01 5.04
C ASN A 179 10.64 -0.82 5.01
N ARG A 180 11.78 -0.18 4.70
CA ARG A 180 13.10 -0.82 4.72
C ARG A 180 13.45 -1.36 6.11
N LEU A 181 13.23 -0.57 7.16
CA LEU A 181 13.53 -0.96 8.53
C LEU A 181 12.54 -2.03 9.05
N ALA A 182 11.25 -1.91 8.72
CA ALA A 182 10.24 -2.91 9.02
C ALA A 182 10.57 -4.27 8.39
N GLU A 183 11.01 -4.28 7.13
CA GLU A 183 11.46 -5.50 6.45
C GLU A 183 12.65 -6.16 7.17
N GLN A 184 13.60 -5.37 7.66
CA GLN A 184 14.74 -5.87 8.42
C GLN A 184 14.31 -6.52 9.74
N VAL A 185 13.40 -5.87 10.48
CA VAL A 185 12.82 -6.42 11.72
C VAL A 185 12.08 -7.73 11.41
N PHE A 186 11.22 -7.72 10.38
CA PHE A 186 10.45 -8.90 9.98
C PHE A 186 11.35 -10.09 9.63
N LYS A 187 12.39 -9.90 8.81
CA LYS A 187 13.36 -10.95 8.44
C LYS A 187 14.12 -11.47 9.66
N LYS A 188 14.50 -10.56 10.58
CA LYS A 188 15.14 -10.95 11.84
C LYS A 188 14.20 -11.81 12.68
N MET A 189 12.93 -11.45 12.81
CA MET A 189 11.95 -12.25 13.57
C MET A 189 11.73 -13.65 13.00
N ILE A 190 11.79 -13.81 11.67
CA ILE A 190 11.77 -15.13 11.03
C ILE A 190 13.02 -15.93 11.41
N THR A 191 14.19 -15.31 11.27
CA THR A 191 15.48 -15.94 11.56
C THR A 191 15.58 -16.38 13.03
N ASP A 192 15.10 -15.53 13.94
CA ASP A 192 15.06 -15.77 15.38
C ASP A 192 13.95 -16.76 15.79
N LYS A 193 13.15 -17.27 14.83
CA LYS A 193 12.01 -18.16 15.06
C LYS A 193 11.00 -17.59 16.06
N LYS A 194 10.73 -16.29 15.96
CA LYS A 194 9.66 -15.60 16.72
C LYS A 194 8.40 -15.43 15.89
N LEU A 195 8.58 -15.28 14.57
CA LEU A 195 7.52 -15.11 13.58
C LEU A 195 7.47 -16.33 12.66
N PHE A 196 6.28 -16.88 12.48
CA PHE A 196 6.05 -18.08 11.69
C PHE A 196 4.97 -17.85 10.64
N PHE A 197 5.08 -18.58 9.54
CA PHE A 197 4.07 -18.59 8.47
C PHE A 197 3.28 -19.89 8.53
N PHE A 198 1.99 -19.78 8.84
CA PHE A 198 1.06 -20.90 8.92
C PHE A 198 0.10 -20.90 7.74
N LEU A 199 -0.35 -22.09 7.35
CA LEU A 199 -1.46 -22.28 6.44
C LEU A 199 -2.64 -22.86 7.24
N ILE A 200 -3.74 -22.11 7.34
CA ILE A 200 -4.93 -22.55 8.05
C ILE A 200 -5.85 -23.27 7.06
N THR A 201 -6.26 -24.50 7.40
CA THR A 201 -6.97 -25.40 6.48
C THR A 201 -8.46 -25.58 6.76
N ASP A 202 -8.97 -25.09 7.91
CA ASP A 202 -10.23 -25.63 8.47
C ASP A 202 -11.18 -24.56 9.07
N LYS A 203 -10.87 -23.27 8.92
CA LYS A 203 -11.67 -22.16 9.50
C LYS A 203 -12.38 -21.28 8.46
N GLY A 204 -12.37 -21.65 7.19
CA GLY A 204 -13.09 -20.92 6.15
C GLY A 204 -14.47 -21.53 5.92
N SER A 205 -15.54 -20.76 6.11
CA SER A 205 -16.90 -21.14 5.65
C SER A 205 -17.04 -21.13 4.11
N PHE A 206 -15.94 -20.91 3.39
CA PHE A 206 -15.88 -20.85 1.95
C PHE A 206 -15.12 -22.06 1.42
N THR A 207 -15.76 -22.83 0.54
CA THR A 207 -15.16 -23.96 -0.18
C THR A 207 -14.95 -23.55 -1.63
N LEU A 208 -13.73 -23.72 -2.13
CA LEU A 208 -13.44 -23.34 -3.52
C LEU A 208 -14.13 -24.34 -4.47
N PRO A 209 -14.92 -23.87 -5.45
CA PRO A 209 -15.70 -24.75 -6.31
C PRO A 209 -14.79 -25.63 -7.19
N SER A 210 -15.20 -26.87 -7.44
CA SER A 210 -14.49 -27.86 -8.28
C SER A 210 -14.24 -27.42 -9.72
N ARG A 211 -15.09 -26.52 -10.22
CA ARG A 211 -14.96 -25.89 -11.54
C ARG A 211 -15.46 -24.46 -11.47
N ILE A 212 -14.92 -23.62 -12.34
CA ILE A 212 -15.44 -22.27 -12.57
C ILE A 212 -15.73 -22.09 -14.05
N LYS A 213 -16.67 -21.21 -14.36
CA LYS A 213 -17.01 -20.80 -15.72
C LYS A 213 -16.31 -19.50 -16.03
N VAL A 214 -15.61 -19.45 -17.15
CA VAL A 214 -14.93 -18.25 -17.62
C VAL A 214 -15.38 -17.93 -19.04
N ARG A 215 -15.43 -16.65 -19.38
CA ARG A 215 -15.69 -16.17 -20.75
C ARG A 215 -14.41 -15.59 -21.30
N SER A 216 -13.78 -16.27 -22.25
CA SER A 216 -12.45 -15.88 -22.72
C SER A 216 -12.14 -16.46 -24.09
N ASN A 217 -11.43 -15.70 -24.91
CA ASN A 217 -10.89 -16.16 -26.19
C ASN A 217 -9.37 -16.33 -26.14
N LYS A 218 -8.70 -15.84 -25.09
CA LYS A 218 -7.24 -15.91 -24.93
C LYS A 218 -6.83 -16.45 -23.56
N GLN A 219 -5.92 -17.43 -23.57
CA GLN A 219 -5.31 -17.94 -22.36
C GLN A 219 -4.08 -17.11 -22.01
N LEU A 220 -3.85 -16.88 -20.71
CA LEU A 220 -2.61 -16.33 -20.24
C LEU A 220 -1.43 -17.28 -20.51
N VAL A 221 -0.41 -16.78 -21.19
CA VAL A 221 0.82 -17.50 -21.54
C VAL A 221 2.05 -16.81 -20.97
N ARG A 222 3.14 -17.58 -20.85
CA ARG A 222 4.47 -17.09 -20.50
C ARG A 222 5.09 -16.28 -21.66
N ASN A 223 6.23 -15.65 -21.39
CA ASN A 223 7.00 -14.91 -22.39
C ASN A 223 7.48 -15.77 -23.58
N ASP A 224 7.62 -17.08 -23.38
CA ASP A 224 7.98 -18.05 -24.44
C ASP A 224 6.75 -18.60 -25.19
N ASN A 225 5.56 -18.02 -24.98
CA ASN A 225 4.26 -18.47 -25.49
C ASN A 225 3.82 -19.86 -24.99
N THR A 226 4.47 -20.43 -23.98
CA THR A 226 3.98 -21.67 -23.36
C THR A 226 2.89 -21.36 -22.31
N PRO A 227 1.94 -22.28 -22.07
CA PRO A 227 0.91 -22.08 -21.06
C PRO A 227 1.53 -22.00 -19.66
N ILE A 228 0.97 -21.15 -18.80
CA ILE A 228 1.32 -21.15 -17.38
C ILE A 228 1.00 -22.50 -16.73
N GLN A 229 1.76 -22.91 -15.71
CA GLN A 229 1.72 -24.27 -15.12
C GLN A 229 1.34 -24.29 -13.63
N LYS A 230 1.68 -23.26 -12.87
CA LYS A 230 1.45 -23.12 -11.43
C LYS A 230 0.13 -22.43 -11.08
N SER A 231 -0.72 -22.16 -12.08
CA SER A 231 -2.10 -21.75 -11.82
C SER A 231 -2.95 -22.91 -11.31
N LEU A 232 -3.91 -22.61 -10.43
CA LEU A 232 -4.76 -23.63 -9.81
C LEU A 232 -5.63 -24.36 -10.84
N PHE A 233 -6.22 -23.60 -11.74
CA PHE A 233 -7.08 -24.09 -12.81
C PHE A 233 -6.31 -24.27 -14.13
N ASP A 234 -6.77 -25.18 -14.99
CA ASP A 234 -6.13 -25.56 -16.26
C ASP A 234 -6.23 -24.46 -17.34
N TYR A 235 -7.15 -23.53 -17.18
CA TYR A 235 -7.30 -22.36 -18.04
C TYR A 235 -7.44 -21.09 -17.21
N VAL A 236 -6.60 -20.10 -17.52
CA VAL A 236 -6.63 -18.76 -16.93
C VAL A 236 -6.84 -17.75 -18.07
N PRO A 237 -8.00 -17.07 -18.12
CA PRO A 237 -8.25 -15.99 -19.06
C PRO A 237 -7.23 -14.87 -18.92
N GLU A 238 -6.64 -14.43 -20.03
CA GLU A 238 -5.78 -13.24 -20.03
C GLU A 238 -6.58 -11.97 -19.67
N GLU A 239 -7.86 -11.93 -20.07
CA GLU A 239 -8.75 -10.79 -19.86
C GLU A 239 -9.13 -10.56 -18.39
N ASN A 240 -8.97 -11.57 -17.54
CA ASN A 240 -9.32 -11.50 -16.11
C ASN A 240 -8.17 -11.01 -15.22
N ILE A 241 -7.01 -10.72 -15.80
CA ILE A 241 -5.78 -10.42 -15.07
C ILE A 241 -5.22 -9.08 -15.55
N ASN A 242 -4.95 -8.16 -14.63
CA ASN A 242 -4.35 -6.87 -14.99
C ASN A 242 -2.84 -7.01 -15.29
N ASN A 243 -2.22 -5.94 -15.80
CA ASN A 243 -0.80 -5.99 -16.20
C ASN A 243 0.14 -6.33 -15.04
N LEU A 244 -0.14 -5.85 -13.83
CA LEU A 244 0.67 -6.14 -12.65
C LEU A 244 0.54 -7.62 -12.26
N GLU A 245 -0.69 -8.11 -12.11
CA GLU A 245 -0.99 -9.51 -11.78
C GLU A 245 -0.41 -10.45 -12.83
N LYS A 246 -0.47 -10.08 -14.12
CA LYS A 246 0.14 -10.83 -15.23
C LYS A 246 1.64 -10.95 -15.05
N SER A 247 2.32 -9.84 -14.74
CA SER A 247 3.77 -9.83 -14.52
C SER A 247 4.18 -10.73 -13.35
N VAL A 248 3.43 -10.69 -12.25
CA VAL A 248 3.66 -11.52 -11.06
C VAL A 248 3.36 -12.99 -11.34
N ALA A 249 2.23 -13.28 -11.98
CA ALA A 249 1.83 -14.64 -12.33
C ALA A 249 2.87 -15.32 -13.22
N ILE A 250 3.39 -14.62 -14.24
CA ILE A 250 4.44 -15.13 -15.13
C ILE A 250 5.77 -15.29 -14.38
N TYR A 251 6.12 -14.36 -13.48
CA TYR A 251 7.36 -14.45 -12.70
C TYR A 251 7.36 -15.61 -11.69
N LEU A 252 6.22 -15.88 -11.06
CA LEU A 252 6.08 -16.96 -10.08
C LEU A 252 5.91 -18.34 -10.70
N ASP A 253 5.55 -18.43 -11.99
CA ASP A 253 5.29 -19.67 -12.73
C ASP A 253 6.51 -20.58 -12.94
#